data_AF-A0A9X9C6L9-F1
#
_entry.id   AF-A0A9X9C6L9-F1
#
_cell.length_a   1.000
_cell.length_b   1.000
_cell.length_c   1.000
_cell.angle_alpha   90.00
_cell.angle_beta   90.00
_cell.angle_gamma   90.00
#
_symmetry.space_group_name_H-M   'P 1'
#
loop_
_entity.id
_entity.type
_entity.pdbx_description
1 polymer ?
#
loop_
_entity_poly.entity_id
_entity_poly.type
_entity_poly.pdbx_seq_one_letter_code
_entity_poly.pdbx_strand_id
1 'polypeptide(L)'
;MKIVYTPARSWREVPPAKPELGDVLSLSSNNWDDYGYKTSLNAKIYINNQSISFDFSIKLLIENVDNTAIKLDELCKDGWNGIFPIPNTNYTALPSDIDFYQILISKIGEESTINLLNDLNDAGFNKNVYHNEISNRLIEQDAFKTSLLRESGANKAYLDGYLIFQNVHAEIRNFHLNILTKNGGVNKIPFKFESTLLPYDINVIIGPNGIGKSHCLKSLVEYWLQIGMGEQRILEKNKHTPFDERPNISKLVLVSYSPFEEFSLDLEKDNLQDKKAYQYFGFRQMRDNGTIGISRNLPALNSSESLLEMISDDKKYQFIENRINKLNSVDSALKSAISYDYCVLRLSPEDNSSYLGTDIVIIDDEKYLPAVNIVKWADHLDLIRNSLLLNDGVIFVKDGKIVHLSSGQRLFVYIAINVVGAMKENSLIVIDEPELFLHPNLEIEFIGLLKKLLKPFRSKAILATHSLSITREVPSKCVHIFRYNDDKLEIVPPPFETFGGNVQRISSYVFGDKSISKPFDEWLEMQLQDIKDPEKLIEMLNEEINEEMIMKIMSLGKKYHGR
;
A
#
# COMPACT_ATOMS: atom_id res chain seq x y z
N MET A 1 -17.54 26.28 -13.77
CA MET A 1 -17.21 26.39 -12.33
C MET A 1 -16.12 27.44 -12.18
N LYS A 2 -16.19 28.33 -11.18
CA LYS A 2 -15.14 29.36 -10.92
C LYS A 2 -14.23 28.93 -9.77
N ILE A 3 -12.99 29.40 -9.73
CA ILE A 3 -12.07 29.21 -8.59
C ILE A 3 -12.00 30.52 -7.81
N VAL A 4 -12.21 30.45 -6.49
CA VAL A 4 -12.38 31.63 -5.65
C VAL A 4 -11.57 31.51 -4.36
N TYR A 5 -10.60 32.38 -4.17
CA TYR A 5 -9.89 32.55 -2.91
C TYR A 5 -10.62 33.54 -2.00
N THR A 6 -10.82 33.16 -0.73
CA THR A 6 -11.36 34.05 0.31
C THR A 6 -10.25 34.48 1.27
N PRO A 7 -9.87 35.77 1.29
CA PRO A 7 -8.73 36.25 2.09
C PRO A 7 -9.05 36.34 3.59
N ALA A 8 -7.99 36.47 4.40
CA ALA A 8 -8.05 36.77 5.83
C ALA A 8 -8.93 35.80 6.66
N ARG A 9 -8.99 34.53 6.25
CA ARG A 9 -9.69 33.49 7.01
C ARG A 9 -8.73 32.75 7.93
N SER A 10 -9.27 32.29 9.06
CA SER A 10 -8.54 31.33 9.88
C SER A 10 -8.33 30.04 9.09
N TRP A 11 -7.12 29.49 9.15
CA TRP A 11 -6.78 28.23 8.48
C TRP A 11 -7.57 27.00 8.99
N ARG A 12 -8.26 27.15 10.13
CA ARG A 12 -9.18 26.12 10.66
C ARG A 12 -10.58 26.21 10.06
N GLU A 13 -10.89 27.25 9.31
CA GLU A 13 -12.20 27.44 8.71
C GLU A 13 -12.27 26.82 7.31
N VAL A 14 -13.41 26.18 7.06
CA VAL A 14 -13.74 25.62 5.75
C VAL A 14 -13.96 26.76 4.75
N PRO A 15 -13.43 26.66 3.50
CA PRO A 15 -13.72 27.62 2.45
C PRO A 15 -15.23 27.80 2.21
N PRO A 16 -15.74 29.02 2.02
CA PRO A 16 -17.20 29.28 1.93
C PRO A 16 -17.80 28.91 0.57
N ALA A 17 -19.12 28.66 0.52
CA ALA A 17 -19.83 28.21 -0.68
C ALA A 17 -20.00 29.24 -1.82
N LYS A 18 -19.92 30.55 -1.52
CA LYS A 18 -20.11 31.66 -2.48
C LYS A 18 -21.31 31.46 -3.46
N PRO A 19 -22.55 31.32 -2.94
CA PRO A 19 -23.72 31.00 -3.78
C PRO A 19 -23.94 31.96 -4.95
N GLU A 20 -23.52 33.23 -4.80
CA GLU A 20 -23.60 34.29 -5.81
C GLU A 20 -22.76 34.01 -7.07
N LEU A 21 -21.82 33.06 -7.01
CA LEU A 21 -20.95 32.68 -8.12
C LEU A 21 -21.33 31.34 -8.78
N GLY A 22 -22.37 30.67 -8.29
CA GLY A 22 -22.79 29.35 -8.76
C GLY A 22 -21.85 28.25 -8.28
N ASP A 23 -21.48 27.32 -9.17
CA ASP A 23 -20.54 26.24 -8.84
C ASP A 23 -19.12 26.78 -8.69
N VAL A 24 -18.47 26.47 -7.56
CA VAL A 24 -17.15 26.99 -7.22
C VAL A 24 -16.20 25.94 -6.65
N LEU A 25 -14.92 26.06 -7.03
CA LEU A 25 -13.78 25.58 -6.25
C LEU A 25 -13.38 26.71 -5.29
N SER A 26 -13.77 26.57 -4.03
CA SER A 26 -13.53 27.57 -2.99
C SER A 26 -12.24 27.29 -2.26
N LEU A 27 -11.39 28.32 -2.14
CA LEU A 27 -10.09 28.26 -1.50
C LEU A 27 -10.02 29.24 -0.31
N SER A 28 -9.28 28.87 0.73
CA SER A 28 -8.94 29.76 1.84
C SER A 28 -7.52 29.53 2.35
N SER A 29 -7.04 30.46 3.16
CA SER A 29 -5.69 30.44 3.75
C SER A 29 -5.43 29.12 4.50
N ASN A 30 -4.23 28.58 4.35
CA ASN A 30 -3.72 27.46 5.15
C ASN A 30 -2.30 27.79 5.62
N ASN A 31 -1.94 27.42 6.85
CA ASN A 31 -0.67 27.79 7.49
C ASN A 31 0.34 26.65 7.58
N TRP A 32 0.05 25.51 6.95
CA TRP A 32 0.92 24.34 6.94
C TRP A 32 2.29 24.68 6.37
N ASP A 33 3.33 24.23 7.08
CA ASP A 33 4.72 24.56 6.83
C ASP A 33 5.49 23.31 6.38
N ASP A 34 5.84 23.27 5.10
CA ASP A 34 6.69 22.26 4.48
C ASP A 34 8.14 22.79 4.45
N TYR A 35 8.84 22.67 5.57
CA TYR A 35 10.26 23.03 5.71
C TYR A 35 10.61 24.47 5.30
N GLY A 36 9.77 25.43 5.64
CA GLY A 36 9.91 26.86 5.33
C GLY A 36 8.95 27.34 4.25
N TYR A 37 8.36 26.44 3.47
CA TYR A 37 7.40 26.76 2.41
C TYR A 37 5.96 26.52 2.86
N LYS A 38 5.11 27.55 2.74
CA LYS A 38 3.68 27.53 3.06
C LYS A 38 2.87 27.71 1.78
N THR A 39 2.76 26.63 1.01
CA THR A 39 2.11 26.64 -0.31
C THR A 39 0.69 26.07 -0.31
N SER A 40 0.27 25.44 0.80
CA SER A 40 -1.03 24.79 0.88
C SER A 40 -2.15 25.82 1.02
N LEU A 41 -3.31 25.51 0.43
CA LEU A 41 -4.57 26.23 0.58
C LEU A 41 -5.67 25.22 0.91
N ASN A 42 -6.54 25.57 1.86
CA ASN A 42 -7.74 24.78 2.12
C ASN A 42 -8.63 24.84 0.88
N ALA A 43 -9.27 23.72 0.52
CA ALA A 43 -10.10 23.64 -0.66
C ALA A 43 -11.43 22.95 -0.39
N LYS A 44 -12.49 23.41 -1.07
CA LYS A 44 -13.79 22.75 -1.08
C LYS A 44 -14.50 22.97 -2.41
N ILE A 45 -15.15 21.93 -2.91
CA ILE A 45 -15.98 22.00 -4.13
C ILE A 45 -17.43 22.19 -3.71
N TYR A 46 -18.08 23.22 -4.26
CA TYR A 46 -19.51 23.47 -4.11
C TYR A 46 -20.18 23.39 -5.47
N ILE A 47 -21.19 22.54 -5.59
CA ILE A 47 -22.02 22.39 -6.80
C ILE A 47 -23.47 22.51 -6.40
N ASN A 48 -24.25 23.34 -7.10
CA ASN A 48 -25.63 23.67 -6.73
C ASN A 48 -25.74 24.08 -5.26
N ASN A 49 -24.75 24.83 -4.76
CA ASN A 49 -24.62 25.28 -3.37
C ASN A 49 -24.50 24.15 -2.32
N GLN A 50 -24.21 22.92 -2.74
CA GLN A 50 -23.94 21.79 -1.86
C GLN A 50 -22.45 21.43 -1.89
N SER A 51 -21.86 21.19 -0.71
CA SER A 51 -20.46 20.79 -0.63
C SER A 51 -20.30 19.32 -1.04
N ILE A 52 -19.32 19.04 -1.89
CA ILE A 52 -18.89 17.66 -2.14
C ILE A 52 -18.12 17.15 -0.92
N SER A 53 -18.51 15.97 -0.44
CA SER A 53 -17.78 15.25 0.61
C SER A 53 -16.50 14.66 0.00
N PHE A 54 -15.47 15.48 -0.08
CA PHE A 54 -14.11 15.11 -0.50
C PHE A 54 -13.15 16.04 0.24
N ASP A 55 -12.12 15.45 0.82
CA ASP A 55 -11.14 16.17 1.64
C ASP A 55 -9.85 16.23 0.84
N PHE A 56 -9.45 17.46 0.48
CA PHE A 56 -8.27 17.72 -0.32
C PHE A 56 -7.83 19.18 -0.07
N SER A 57 -6.61 19.49 -0.47
CA SER A 57 -6.06 20.83 -0.52
C SER A 57 -5.55 21.13 -1.92
N ILE A 58 -5.36 22.42 -2.21
CA ILE A 58 -4.62 22.87 -3.39
C ILE A 58 -3.28 23.38 -2.90
N LYS A 59 -2.18 22.83 -3.43
CA LYS A 59 -0.84 23.40 -3.21
C LYS A 59 -0.53 24.35 -4.35
N LEU A 60 -0.26 25.60 -4.04
CA LEU A 60 -0.02 26.66 -5.02
C LEU A 60 1.33 27.33 -4.73
N LEU A 61 2.23 27.24 -5.70
CA LEU A 61 3.55 27.86 -5.68
C LEU A 61 3.49 29.17 -6.46
N ILE A 62 3.75 30.29 -5.80
CA ILE A 62 3.94 31.60 -6.45
C ILE A 62 5.44 31.85 -6.56
N GLU A 63 5.88 32.38 -7.70
CA GLU A 63 7.30 32.69 -7.92
C GLU A 63 7.87 33.61 -6.82
N ASN A 64 9.02 33.22 -6.24
CA ASN A 64 9.75 33.96 -5.22
C ASN A 64 8.93 34.27 -3.95
N VAL A 65 7.99 33.39 -3.59
CA VAL A 65 7.12 33.55 -2.43
C VAL A 65 7.14 32.28 -1.59
N ASP A 66 7.55 32.41 -0.34
CA ASP A 66 7.57 31.29 0.60
C ASP A 66 6.21 31.07 1.28
N ASN A 67 5.33 32.08 1.29
CA ASN A 67 3.99 31.99 1.91
C ASN A 67 2.91 32.47 0.95
N THR A 68 2.23 31.49 0.34
CA THR A 68 1.20 31.71 -0.65
C THR A 68 0.00 32.44 -0.07
N ALA A 69 -0.49 32.03 1.09
CA ALA A 69 -1.69 32.62 1.69
C ALA A 69 -1.50 34.11 2.00
N ILE A 70 -0.32 34.50 2.53
CA ILE A 70 0.01 35.91 2.76
C ILE A 70 0.02 36.68 1.44
N LYS A 71 0.65 36.15 0.40
CA LYS A 71 0.72 36.83 -0.89
C LYS A 71 -0.65 37.00 -1.54
N LEU A 72 -1.52 35.99 -1.46
CA LEU A 72 -2.89 36.09 -1.98
C LEU A 72 -3.72 37.13 -1.22
N ASP A 73 -3.56 37.22 0.11
CA ASP A 73 -4.19 38.25 0.93
C ASP A 73 -3.73 39.66 0.56
N GLU A 74 -2.44 39.85 0.27
CA GLU A 74 -1.89 41.12 -0.24
C GLU A 74 -2.50 41.49 -1.59
N LEU A 75 -2.53 40.55 -2.54
CA LEU A 75 -3.13 40.78 -3.86
C LEU A 75 -4.62 41.16 -3.75
N CYS A 76 -5.36 40.54 -2.82
CA CYS A 76 -6.74 40.93 -2.55
C CYS A 76 -6.87 42.34 -1.99
N LYS A 77 -5.96 42.76 -1.10
CA LYS A 77 -5.91 44.15 -0.59
C LYS A 77 -5.57 45.15 -1.70
N ASP A 78 -4.74 44.73 -2.65
CA ASP A 78 -4.33 45.53 -3.81
C ASP A 78 -5.37 45.54 -4.95
N GLY A 79 -6.55 44.95 -4.75
CA GLY A 79 -7.70 45.06 -5.65
C GLY A 79 -8.04 43.82 -6.46
N TRP A 80 -7.32 42.69 -6.29
CA TRP A 80 -7.74 41.42 -6.89
C TRP A 80 -8.98 40.87 -6.16
N ASN A 81 -10.01 40.51 -6.91
CA ASN A 81 -11.29 40.02 -6.35
C ASN A 81 -11.24 38.57 -5.84
N GLY A 82 -10.07 37.92 -5.84
CA GLY A 82 -9.89 36.54 -5.41
C GLY A 82 -10.31 35.49 -6.46
N ILE A 83 -10.73 35.90 -7.65
CA ILE A 83 -11.16 34.99 -8.72
C ILE A 83 -9.97 34.70 -9.64
N PHE A 84 -9.68 33.42 -9.87
CA PHE A 84 -8.61 32.99 -10.76
C PHE A 84 -8.96 33.21 -12.24
N PRO A 85 -7.96 33.35 -13.14
CA PRO A 85 -6.52 33.29 -12.88
C PRO A 85 -5.98 34.50 -12.11
N ILE A 86 -4.84 34.32 -11.41
CA ILE A 86 -4.23 35.40 -10.62
C ILE A 86 -3.56 36.40 -11.58
N PRO A 87 -3.96 37.68 -11.61
CA PRO A 87 -3.43 38.64 -12.56
C PRO A 87 -1.96 38.96 -12.30
N ASN A 88 -1.18 39.12 -13.38
CA ASN A 88 0.24 39.53 -13.36
C ASN A 88 1.13 38.72 -12.40
N THR A 89 0.79 37.45 -12.17
CA THR A 89 1.47 36.60 -11.19
C THR A 89 1.89 35.30 -11.87
N ASN A 90 3.16 34.93 -11.70
CA ASN A 90 3.66 33.64 -12.12
C ASN A 90 3.45 32.64 -10.99
N TYR A 91 2.63 31.62 -11.22
CA TYR A 91 2.34 30.58 -10.24
C TYR A 91 2.12 29.24 -10.91
N THR A 92 2.13 28.16 -10.15
CA THR A 92 1.61 26.85 -10.58
C THR A 92 0.92 26.20 -9.40
N ALA A 93 -0.11 25.40 -9.66
CA ALA A 93 -0.88 24.74 -8.63
C ALA A 93 -0.97 23.24 -8.85
N LEU A 94 -1.29 22.51 -7.80
CA LEU A 94 -1.40 21.05 -7.82
C LEU A 94 -2.42 20.62 -6.77
N PRO A 95 -3.44 19.81 -7.11
CA PRO A 95 -4.31 19.21 -6.12
C PRO A 95 -3.57 18.17 -5.28
N SER A 96 -3.96 18.03 -4.01
CA SER A 96 -3.31 17.11 -3.07
C SER A 96 -3.68 15.63 -3.28
N ASP A 97 -4.68 15.33 -4.09
CA ASP A 97 -5.17 13.98 -4.35
C ASP A 97 -5.66 13.88 -5.81
N ILE A 98 -5.33 12.79 -6.48
CA ILE A 98 -5.67 12.52 -7.89
C ILE A 98 -7.19 12.33 -8.09
N ASP A 99 -7.93 11.91 -7.05
CA ASP A 99 -9.39 11.77 -7.14
C ASP A 99 -10.08 13.11 -7.47
N PHE A 100 -9.42 14.25 -7.23
CA PHE A 100 -9.87 15.58 -7.63
C PHE A 100 -10.31 15.66 -9.09
N TYR A 101 -9.52 15.09 -10.01
CA TYR A 101 -9.80 15.16 -11.45
C TYR A 101 -11.05 14.34 -11.81
N GLN A 102 -11.16 13.12 -11.30
CA GLN A 102 -12.31 12.25 -11.57
C GLN A 102 -13.61 12.84 -11.01
N ILE A 103 -13.54 13.41 -9.80
CA ILE A 103 -14.68 14.09 -9.17
C ILE A 103 -15.16 15.25 -10.03
N LEU A 104 -14.25 16.09 -10.53
CA LEU A 104 -14.62 17.21 -11.40
C LEU A 104 -15.22 16.72 -12.73
N ILE A 105 -14.59 15.75 -13.40
CA ILE A 105 -15.11 15.18 -14.64
C ILE A 105 -16.54 14.67 -14.45
N SER A 106 -16.80 13.89 -13.40
CA SER A 106 -18.13 13.35 -13.12
C SER A 106 -19.17 14.41 -12.72
N LYS A 107 -18.75 15.59 -12.25
CA LYS A 107 -19.67 16.62 -11.75
C LYS A 107 -19.93 17.76 -12.73
N ILE A 108 -18.92 18.19 -13.48
CA ILE A 108 -19.02 19.35 -14.38
C ILE A 108 -18.64 19.03 -15.82
N GLY A 109 -18.25 17.78 -16.12
CA GLY A 109 -17.83 17.33 -17.43
C GLY A 109 -16.35 17.60 -17.71
N GLU A 110 -15.81 16.87 -18.69
CA GLU A 110 -14.38 16.93 -19.05
C GLU A 110 -13.95 18.30 -19.54
N GLU A 111 -14.69 18.91 -20.48
CA GLU A 111 -14.35 20.23 -21.05
C GLU A 111 -14.32 21.33 -19.98
N SER A 112 -15.34 21.39 -19.12
CA SER A 112 -15.38 22.34 -18.00
C SER A 112 -14.24 22.10 -17.01
N THR A 113 -13.84 20.85 -16.82
CA THR A 113 -12.72 20.49 -15.94
C THR A 113 -11.40 20.98 -16.53
N ILE A 114 -11.16 20.78 -17.82
CA ILE A 114 -9.96 21.28 -18.51
C ILE A 114 -9.87 22.81 -18.39
N ASN A 115 -10.98 23.53 -18.61
CA ASN A 115 -11.01 24.99 -18.44
C ASN A 115 -10.66 25.40 -17.00
N LEU A 116 -11.17 24.68 -15.99
CA LEU A 116 -10.84 24.94 -14.59
C LEU A 116 -9.36 24.66 -14.28
N LEU A 117 -8.76 23.59 -14.83
CA LEU A 117 -7.34 23.29 -14.66
C LEU A 117 -6.44 24.36 -15.31
N ASN A 118 -6.89 24.94 -16.43
CA ASN A 118 -6.21 26.06 -17.08
C ASN A 118 -6.22 27.29 -16.17
N ASP A 119 -7.38 27.67 -15.63
CA ASP A 119 -7.50 28.81 -14.71
C ASP A 119 -6.70 28.60 -13.40
N LEU A 120 -6.67 27.36 -12.93
CA LEU A 120 -5.88 26.94 -11.76
C LEU A 120 -4.36 26.94 -12.03
N ASN A 121 -3.96 26.87 -13.29
CA ASN A 121 -2.59 26.65 -13.73
C ASN A 121 -1.97 25.35 -13.19
N ASP A 122 -2.68 24.22 -13.39
CA ASP A 122 -2.29 22.89 -12.92
C ASP A 122 -0.90 22.46 -13.44
N ALA A 123 -0.02 22.03 -12.54
CA ALA A 123 1.38 21.74 -12.83
C ALA A 123 1.55 20.51 -13.74
N GLY A 124 0.78 19.44 -13.49
CA GLY A 124 0.86 18.20 -14.27
C GLY A 124 0.36 18.42 -15.70
N PHE A 125 -0.76 19.12 -15.84
CA PHE A 125 -1.37 19.42 -17.13
C PHE A 125 -0.51 20.40 -17.95
N ASN A 126 0.00 21.46 -17.33
CA ASN A 126 0.87 22.42 -18.02
C ASN A 126 2.18 21.81 -18.48
N LYS A 127 2.77 20.89 -17.72
CA LYS A 127 4.01 20.22 -18.10
C LYS A 127 3.80 19.29 -19.30
N ASN A 128 2.76 18.46 -19.25
CA ASN A 128 2.61 17.33 -20.15
C ASN A 128 1.66 17.58 -21.34
N VAL A 129 0.81 18.61 -21.27
CA VAL A 129 -0.19 18.92 -22.31
C VAL A 129 0.11 20.25 -23.00
N TYR A 130 0.25 21.35 -22.25
CA TYR A 130 0.44 22.68 -22.83
C TYR A 130 1.90 23.12 -22.99
N HIS A 131 2.83 22.45 -22.32
CA HIS A 131 4.25 22.80 -22.26
C HIS A 131 4.51 24.27 -21.89
N ASN A 132 3.80 24.78 -20.87
CA ASN A 132 3.93 26.17 -20.42
C ASN A 132 5.32 26.47 -19.84
N GLU A 133 6.02 27.46 -20.38
CA GLU A 133 7.40 27.82 -19.98
C GLU A 133 7.51 28.27 -18.52
N ILE A 134 6.54 29.03 -18.03
CA ILE A 134 6.55 29.55 -16.65
C ILE A 134 6.37 28.39 -15.68
N SER A 135 5.37 27.53 -15.88
CA SER A 135 5.17 26.34 -15.05
C SER A 135 6.39 25.43 -15.09
N ASN A 136 6.99 25.19 -16.27
CA ASN A 136 8.20 24.38 -16.42
C ASN A 136 9.40 24.95 -15.64
N ARG A 137 9.51 26.27 -15.51
CA ARG A 137 10.54 26.90 -14.68
C ARG A 137 10.23 26.78 -13.17
N LEU A 138 8.96 26.89 -12.79
CA LEU A 138 8.54 26.78 -11.39
C LEU A 138 8.66 25.35 -10.84
N ILE A 139 8.39 24.32 -11.64
CA ILE A 139 8.51 22.92 -11.20
C ILE A 139 9.95 22.49 -10.88
N GLU A 140 10.95 23.22 -11.39
CA GLU A 140 12.36 22.95 -11.10
C GLU A 140 12.83 23.54 -9.76
N GLN A 141 12.05 24.45 -9.16
CA GLN A 141 12.38 25.07 -7.87
C GLN A 141 12.30 24.07 -6.72
N ASP A 142 13.15 24.27 -5.71
CA ASP A 142 13.18 23.43 -4.51
C ASP A 142 11.84 23.47 -3.75
N ALA A 143 11.14 24.60 -3.77
CA ALA A 143 9.79 24.74 -3.20
C ALA A 143 8.79 23.75 -3.81
N PHE A 144 8.89 23.48 -5.11
CA PHE A 144 8.01 22.52 -5.79
C PHE A 144 8.26 21.09 -5.30
N LYS A 145 9.53 20.69 -5.22
CA LYS A 145 9.94 19.35 -4.77
C LYS A 145 9.66 19.15 -3.27
N THR A 146 9.93 20.16 -2.46
CA THR A 146 9.88 20.13 -0.99
C THR A 146 8.45 20.28 -0.46
N SER A 147 7.62 21.13 -1.07
CA SER A 147 6.27 21.41 -0.61
C SER A 147 5.20 20.82 -1.52
N LEU A 148 5.17 21.16 -2.82
CA LEU A 148 4.08 20.72 -3.71
C LEU A 148 4.07 19.19 -3.88
N LEU A 149 5.24 18.57 -3.97
CA LEU A 149 5.38 17.12 -4.09
C LEU A 149 5.60 16.40 -2.75
N ARG A 150 5.47 17.06 -1.58
CA ARG A 150 5.72 16.43 -0.27
C ARG A 150 4.89 15.16 -0.08
N GLU A 151 3.57 15.33 -0.19
CA GLU A 151 2.59 14.28 0.04
C GLU A 151 2.48 13.36 -1.18
N SER A 152 2.23 12.07 -0.94
CA SER A 152 2.12 11.07 -2.00
C SER A 152 0.95 11.32 -2.95
N GLY A 153 -0.21 11.74 -2.43
CA GLY A 153 -1.37 12.07 -3.25
C GLY A 153 -1.10 13.19 -4.25
N ALA A 154 -0.39 14.24 -3.83
CA ALA A 154 0.02 15.34 -4.70
C ALA A 154 1.04 14.87 -5.75
N ASN A 155 2.02 14.06 -5.33
CA ASN A 155 2.99 13.48 -6.24
C ASN A 155 2.31 12.61 -7.33
N LYS A 156 1.34 11.79 -6.93
CA LYS A 156 0.51 10.99 -7.85
C LYS A 156 -0.31 11.86 -8.80
N ALA A 157 -0.97 12.90 -8.29
CA ALA A 157 -1.72 13.86 -9.10
C ALA A 157 -0.86 14.55 -10.16
N TYR A 158 0.39 14.88 -9.82
CA TYR A 158 1.35 15.46 -10.77
C TYR A 158 1.81 14.49 -11.85
N LEU A 159 2.13 13.25 -11.46
CA LEU A 159 2.67 12.24 -12.38
C LEU A 159 1.62 11.66 -13.34
N ASP A 160 0.38 11.53 -12.88
CA ASP A 160 -0.66 10.76 -13.58
C ASP A 160 -1.98 11.50 -13.80
N GLY A 161 -2.21 12.66 -13.17
CA GLY A 161 -3.50 13.38 -13.26
C GLY A 161 -3.92 13.73 -14.69
N TYR A 162 -2.95 14.14 -15.53
CA TYR A 162 -3.21 14.47 -16.93
C TYR A 162 -3.59 13.25 -17.80
N LEU A 163 -3.17 12.03 -17.41
CA LEU A 163 -3.45 10.80 -18.17
C LEU A 163 -4.93 10.44 -18.18
N ILE A 164 -5.67 10.88 -17.15
CA ILE A 164 -7.13 10.69 -17.04
C ILE A 164 -7.85 11.27 -18.27
N PHE A 165 -7.39 12.42 -18.77
CA PHE A 165 -7.96 13.12 -19.94
C PHE A 165 -7.51 12.53 -21.28
N GLN A 166 -6.54 11.61 -21.26
CA GLN A 166 -6.07 10.91 -22.46
C GLN A 166 -6.70 9.52 -22.58
N ASN A 167 -7.64 9.16 -21.69
CA ASN A 167 -8.16 7.80 -21.54
C ASN A 167 -7.04 6.75 -21.33
N VAL A 168 -5.92 7.18 -20.75
CA VAL A 168 -4.81 6.30 -20.37
C VAL A 168 -4.94 6.00 -18.89
N HIS A 169 -5.11 4.72 -18.58
CA HIS A 169 -5.11 4.28 -17.20
C HIS A 169 -3.69 4.26 -16.64
N ALA A 170 -3.47 4.99 -15.56
CA ALA A 170 -2.19 4.95 -14.87
C ALA A 170 -1.95 3.55 -14.27
N GLU A 171 -0.73 3.06 -14.43
CA GLU A 171 -0.22 1.87 -13.74
C GLU A 171 1.00 2.25 -12.91
N ILE A 172 1.29 1.47 -11.86
CA ILE A 172 2.52 1.63 -11.07
C ILE A 172 3.71 1.27 -11.97
N ARG A 173 4.64 2.21 -12.13
CA ARG A 173 5.82 2.08 -13.00
C ARG A 173 6.93 1.33 -12.30
N ASN A 174 7.90 0.82 -13.06
CA ASN A 174 9.14 0.30 -12.50
C ASN A 174 9.86 1.40 -11.70
N PHE A 175 10.49 1.03 -10.60
CA PHE A 175 11.36 1.93 -9.83
C PHE A 175 12.47 1.14 -9.15
N HIS A 176 13.53 1.84 -8.75
CA HIS A 176 14.54 1.22 -7.91
C HIS A 176 14.55 1.83 -6.52
N LEU A 177 14.56 0.94 -5.53
CA LEU A 177 14.79 1.32 -4.14
C LEU A 177 16.28 1.25 -3.84
N ASN A 178 16.85 2.36 -3.38
CA ASN A 178 18.24 2.49 -3.01
C ASN A 178 18.33 2.40 -1.48
N ILE A 179 18.86 1.31 -0.92
CA ILE A 179 18.97 1.11 0.53
C ILE A 179 20.39 1.43 0.99
N LEU A 180 20.52 2.27 2.01
CA LEU A 180 21.79 2.50 2.69
C LEU A 180 22.26 1.24 3.42
N THR A 181 23.48 0.83 3.12
CA THR A 181 24.18 -0.23 3.86
C THR A 181 24.88 0.34 5.09
N LYS A 182 25.16 -0.51 6.08
CA LYS A 182 25.88 -0.12 7.31
C LYS A 182 27.24 0.52 7.04
N ASN A 183 27.87 0.19 5.91
CA ASN A 183 29.19 0.69 5.53
C ASN A 183 29.13 1.94 4.63
N GLY A 184 27.96 2.56 4.47
CA GLY A 184 27.76 3.77 3.66
C GLY A 184 27.63 3.53 2.15
N GLY A 185 27.68 2.27 1.69
CA GLY A 185 27.32 1.90 0.32
C GLY A 185 25.81 1.88 0.09
N VAL A 186 25.38 1.73 -1.16
CA VAL A 186 23.96 1.67 -1.54
C VAL A 186 23.66 0.35 -2.24
N ASN A 187 22.65 -0.37 -1.76
CA ASN A 187 22.09 -1.54 -2.41
C ASN A 187 20.86 -1.13 -3.23
N LYS A 188 20.93 -1.33 -4.55
CA LYS A 188 19.86 -0.97 -5.49
C LYS A 188 18.97 -2.18 -5.78
N ILE A 189 17.65 -2.03 -5.58
CA ILE A 189 16.65 -3.08 -5.75
C ILE A 189 15.70 -2.70 -6.89
N PRO A 190 15.72 -3.40 -8.02
CA PRO A 190 14.88 -3.09 -9.18
C PRO A 190 13.47 -3.68 -9.04
N PHE A 191 12.49 -2.94 -8.54
CA PHE A 191 11.10 -3.43 -8.56
C PHE A 191 10.51 -3.30 -9.97
N LYS A 192 10.02 -4.43 -10.50
CA LYS A 192 9.49 -4.53 -11.87
C LYS A 192 7.99 -4.78 -11.87
N PHE A 193 7.22 -3.86 -12.44
CA PHE A 193 5.76 -3.91 -12.54
C PHE A 193 5.23 -3.87 -13.98
N GLU A 194 6.09 -3.53 -14.93
CA GLU A 194 5.74 -3.39 -16.35
C GLU A 194 6.15 -4.63 -17.16
N SER A 195 5.17 -5.26 -17.82
CA SER A 195 5.38 -6.40 -18.71
C SER A 195 4.20 -6.54 -19.67
N THR A 196 4.48 -6.96 -20.91
CA THR A 196 3.46 -7.17 -21.95
C THR A 196 2.84 -8.56 -21.94
N LEU A 197 3.49 -9.54 -21.30
CA LEU A 197 3.11 -10.97 -21.39
C LEU A 197 3.01 -11.64 -20.02
N LEU A 198 4.04 -11.52 -19.20
CA LEU A 198 4.10 -12.17 -17.88
C LEU A 198 3.48 -11.29 -16.80
N PRO A 199 2.85 -11.88 -15.76
CA PRO A 199 2.18 -11.13 -14.70
C PRO A 199 3.21 -10.51 -13.74
N TYR A 200 3.50 -9.22 -13.90
CA TYR A 200 4.45 -8.48 -13.06
C TYR A 200 3.72 -7.76 -11.90
N ASP A 201 2.60 -8.31 -11.46
CA ASP A 201 1.76 -7.69 -10.42
C ASP A 201 2.37 -7.80 -9.02
N ILE A 202 3.29 -8.74 -8.84
CA ILE A 202 3.88 -9.08 -7.55
C ILE A 202 5.41 -9.18 -7.69
N ASN A 203 6.14 -8.46 -6.85
CA ASN A 203 7.57 -8.65 -6.63
C ASN A 203 7.80 -9.42 -5.33
N VAL A 204 8.82 -10.27 -5.29
CA VAL A 204 9.18 -11.10 -4.14
C VAL A 204 10.61 -10.80 -3.72
N ILE A 205 10.79 -10.52 -2.43
CA ILE A 205 12.07 -10.47 -1.76
C ILE A 205 12.21 -11.78 -0.98
N ILE A 206 13.22 -12.57 -1.31
CA ILE A 206 13.47 -13.87 -0.68
C ILE A 206 14.92 -14.00 -0.21
N GLY A 207 15.12 -14.66 0.93
CA GLY A 207 16.44 -14.96 1.47
C GLY A 207 16.36 -15.47 2.90
N PRO A 208 17.50 -15.83 3.52
CA PRO A 208 17.55 -16.35 4.89
C PRO A 208 16.91 -15.40 5.92
N ASN A 209 16.59 -15.94 7.10
CA ASN A 209 16.08 -15.13 8.21
C ASN A 209 17.16 -14.17 8.72
N GLY A 210 16.76 -12.95 9.08
CA GLY A 210 17.70 -11.91 9.54
C GLY A 210 18.57 -11.26 8.45
N ILE A 211 18.39 -11.62 7.17
CA ILE A 211 19.17 -11.04 6.04
C ILE A 211 18.83 -9.56 5.75
N GLY A 212 17.72 -9.05 6.28
CA GLY A 212 17.28 -7.65 6.10
C GLY A 212 16.07 -7.43 5.19
N LYS A 213 15.25 -8.47 4.94
CA LYS A 213 14.01 -8.36 4.12
C LYS A 213 13.04 -7.32 4.72
N SER A 214 12.71 -7.45 5.99
CA SER A 214 11.77 -6.54 6.68
C SER A 214 12.35 -5.14 6.82
N HIS A 215 13.68 -4.99 6.98
CA HIS A 215 14.36 -3.70 6.90
C HIS A 215 14.23 -3.05 5.52
N CYS A 216 14.29 -3.83 4.44
CA CYS A 216 14.02 -3.34 3.09
C CYS A 216 12.59 -2.82 2.95
N LEU A 217 11.59 -3.55 3.43
CA LEU A 217 10.21 -3.11 3.43
C LEU A 217 10.01 -1.84 4.27
N LYS A 218 10.62 -1.77 5.46
CA LYS A 218 10.59 -0.58 6.32
C LYS A 218 11.21 0.63 5.62
N SER A 219 12.36 0.45 4.98
CA SER A 219 13.04 1.51 4.23
C SER A 219 12.16 2.02 3.08
N LEU A 220 11.50 1.12 2.33
CA LEU A 220 10.55 1.50 1.29
C LEU A 220 9.44 2.41 1.82
N VAL A 221 8.82 2.03 2.94
CA VAL A 221 7.73 2.79 3.58
C VAL A 221 8.22 4.16 4.04
N GLU A 222 9.29 4.19 4.82
CA GLU A 222 9.86 5.43 5.36
C GLU A 222 10.32 6.39 4.26
N TYR A 223 10.98 5.88 3.22
CA TYR A 223 11.44 6.67 2.09
C TYR A 223 10.29 7.22 1.24
N TRP A 224 9.25 6.43 0.99
CA TRP A 224 8.12 6.86 0.16
C TRP A 224 7.26 7.92 0.88
N LEU A 225 7.03 7.74 2.18
CA LEU A 225 6.33 8.70 3.05
C LEU A 225 7.20 9.90 3.46
N GLN A 226 8.51 9.81 3.26
CA GLN A 226 9.51 10.79 3.68
C GLN A 226 9.50 11.06 5.20
N ILE A 227 9.42 9.99 5.99
CA ILE A 227 9.47 9.96 7.46
C ILE A 227 10.65 9.09 7.92
N GLY A 228 11.05 9.15 9.19
CA GLY A 228 12.15 8.33 9.70
C GLY A 228 13.42 8.52 8.86
N MET A 229 13.98 7.42 8.33
CA MET A 229 15.17 7.50 7.45
C MET A 229 14.91 8.23 6.12
N GLY A 230 13.65 8.41 5.73
CA GLY A 230 13.23 9.15 4.54
C GLY A 230 13.02 10.65 4.75
N GLU A 231 13.16 11.17 5.98
CA GLU A 231 13.06 12.60 6.20
C GLU A 231 14.14 13.36 5.43
N GLN A 232 13.76 14.49 4.82
CA GLN A 232 14.65 15.28 3.97
C GLN A 232 15.98 15.64 4.67
N ARG A 233 15.91 16.08 5.93
CA ARG A 233 17.12 16.43 6.71
C ARG A 233 18.05 15.24 6.93
N ILE A 234 17.51 14.03 7.08
CA ILE A 234 18.27 12.80 7.27
C ILE A 234 18.89 12.36 5.94
N LEU A 235 18.13 12.44 4.84
CA LEU A 235 18.61 12.13 3.50
C LEU A 235 19.74 13.07 3.07
N GLU A 236 19.61 14.38 3.30
CA GLU A 236 20.63 15.39 3.00
C GLU A 236 21.91 15.14 3.80
N LYS A 237 21.78 14.88 5.12
CA LYS A 237 22.91 14.55 5.99
C LYS A 237 23.68 13.32 5.48
N ASN A 238 22.96 12.30 5.01
CA ASN A 238 23.54 11.05 4.51
C ASN A 238 23.89 11.12 3.02
N LYS A 239 23.62 12.23 2.33
CA LYS A 239 23.76 12.39 0.87
C LYS A 239 23.11 11.23 0.10
N HIS A 240 21.91 10.86 0.53
CA HIS A 240 21.23 9.67 0.05
C HIS A 240 20.00 10.00 -0.79
N THR A 241 19.87 9.33 -1.93
CA THR A 241 18.71 9.43 -2.81
C THR A 241 17.95 8.10 -2.80
N PRO A 242 16.78 8.04 -2.14
CA PRO A 242 16.07 6.78 -1.92
C PRO A 242 15.57 6.06 -3.17
N PHE A 243 15.20 6.83 -4.19
CA PHE A 243 14.66 6.32 -5.45
C PHE A 243 15.35 7.02 -6.60
N ASP A 244 15.60 6.31 -7.69
CA ASP A 244 15.94 6.98 -8.96
C ASP A 244 14.74 7.74 -9.53
N GLU A 245 13.55 7.14 -9.45
CA GLU A 245 12.28 7.82 -9.72
C GLU A 245 11.30 7.52 -8.58
N ARG A 246 10.69 8.57 -8.01
CA ARG A 246 9.71 8.37 -6.94
C ARG A 246 8.51 7.58 -7.48
N PRO A 247 8.11 6.47 -6.83
CA PRO A 247 7.01 5.65 -7.31
C PRO A 247 5.68 6.41 -7.37
N ASN A 248 4.94 6.25 -8.48
CA ASN A 248 3.61 6.83 -8.70
C ASN A 248 2.49 6.03 -8.00
N ILE A 249 2.64 5.83 -6.69
CA ILE A 249 1.73 5.06 -5.85
C ILE A 249 0.71 6.03 -5.23
N SER A 250 -0.57 5.63 -5.14
CA SER A 250 -1.61 6.42 -4.48
C SER A 250 -1.65 6.18 -2.97
N LYS A 251 -1.48 4.92 -2.57
CA LYS A 251 -1.56 4.47 -1.17
C LYS A 251 -0.68 3.25 -0.95
N LEU A 252 -0.05 3.17 0.22
CA LEU A 252 0.72 2.03 0.65
C LEU A 252 -0.03 1.30 1.78
N VAL A 253 -0.29 0.01 1.59
CA VAL A 253 -0.90 -0.84 2.62
C VAL A 253 0.14 -1.85 3.05
N LEU A 254 0.56 -1.81 4.32
CA LEU A 254 1.51 -2.76 4.89
C LEU A 254 0.79 -3.80 5.73
N VAL A 255 1.03 -5.07 5.44
CA VAL A 255 0.53 -6.22 6.20
C VAL A 255 1.71 -6.96 6.81
N SER A 256 1.80 -7.00 8.13
CA SER A 256 2.79 -7.82 8.84
C SER A 256 2.20 -8.44 10.10
N TYR A 257 2.32 -9.76 10.22
CA TYR A 257 1.91 -10.51 11.40
C TYR A 257 3.09 -10.98 12.25
N SER A 258 4.31 -10.57 11.90
CA SER A 258 5.46 -10.78 12.75
C SER A 258 5.40 -9.81 13.95
N PRO A 259 5.46 -10.31 15.19
CA PRO A 259 5.43 -9.45 16.38
C PRO A 259 6.75 -8.71 16.62
N PHE A 260 7.83 -9.10 15.92
CA PHE A 260 9.19 -8.61 16.17
C PHE A 260 9.63 -7.48 15.24
N GLU A 261 8.79 -7.14 14.26
CA GLU A 261 9.14 -6.10 13.28
C GLU A 261 8.96 -4.70 13.83
N GLU A 262 9.67 -3.73 13.24
CA GLU A 262 9.67 -2.33 13.68
C GLU A 262 9.08 -1.39 12.62
N PHE A 263 7.96 -1.78 12.02
CA PHE A 263 7.23 -0.91 11.10
C PHE A 263 6.50 0.23 11.82
N SER A 264 6.32 1.35 11.12
CA SER A 264 5.42 2.43 11.52
C SER A 264 3.99 1.90 11.59
N LEU A 265 3.32 2.09 12.72
CA LEU A 265 1.97 1.55 12.96
C LEU A 265 0.87 2.54 12.55
N ASP A 266 1.16 3.83 12.68
CA ASP A 266 0.32 4.94 12.28
C ASP A 266 1.23 6.10 11.86
N LEU A 267 0.62 7.19 11.39
CA LEU A 267 1.31 8.43 11.03
C LEU A 267 0.98 9.58 11.99
N GLU A 268 0.35 9.34 13.14
CA GLU A 268 -0.21 10.40 14.00
C GLU A 268 0.88 11.34 14.54
N LYS A 269 2.08 10.81 14.79
CA LYS A 269 3.22 11.58 15.32
C LYS A 269 4.06 12.27 14.23
N ASP A 270 3.88 11.90 12.97
CA ASP A 270 4.66 12.45 11.87
C ASP A 270 4.15 13.83 11.44
N ASN A 271 5.00 14.67 10.84
CA ASN A 271 4.58 15.96 10.29
C ASN A 271 4.18 15.82 8.81
N LEU A 272 2.98 15.28 8.58
CA LEU A 272 2.38 15.05 7.25
C LEU A 272 0.90 15.47 7.25
N GLN A 273 0.41 16.03 6.14
CA GLN A 273 -1.02 16.30 5.96
C GLN A 273 -1.78 15.03 5.56
N ASP A 274 -1.22 14.20 4.67
CA ASP A 274 -1.91 13.01 4.18
C ASP A 274 -1.61 11.79 5.06
N LYS A 275 -2.35 11.69 6.17
CA LYS A 275 -2.28 10.53 7.08
C LYS A 275 -2.88 9.26 6.48
N LYS A 276 -3.69 9.36 5.43
CA LYS A 276 -4.43 8.23 4.84
C LYS A 276 -3.64 7.54 3.72
N ALA A 277 -2.51 8.11 3.31
CA ALA A 277 -1.57 7.54 2.34
C ALA A 277 -0.97 6.19 2.76
N TYR A 278 -0.98 5.88 4.06
CA TYR A 278 -0.43 4.64 4.61
C TYR A 278 -1.44 3.98 5.55
N GLN A 279 -1.53 2.65 5.45
CA GLN A 279 -2.31 1.86 6.40
C GLN A 279 -1.51 0.62 6.80
N TYR A 280 -1.38 0.39 8.10
CA TYR A 280 -0.81 -0.83 8.65
C TYR A 280 -1.92 -1.80 9.09
N PHE A 281 -1.73 -3.08 8.78
CA PHE A 281 -2.51 -4.18 9.31
C PHE A 281 -1.59 -5.25 9.89
N GLY A 282 -1.88 -5.71 11.10
CA GLY A 282 -1.05 -6.70 11.77
C GLY A 282 -1.58 -7.04 13.15
N PHE A 283 -0.71 -7.60 14.00
CA PHE A 283 -1.03 -7.81 15.43
C PHE A 283 -0.57 -6.68 16.34
N ARG A 284 0.27 -5.77 15.84
CA ARG A 284 0.86 -4.67 16.62
C ARG A 284 -0.07 -3.45 16.59
N GLN A 285 -0.26 -2.81 17.73
CA GLN A 285 -1.02 -1.56 17.83
C GLN A 285 -0.38 -0.62 18.85
N MET A 286 -0.54 0.68 18.64
CA MET A 286 -0.27 1.68 19.66
C MET A 286 -1.33 1.57 20.76
N ARG A 287 -0.90 1.58 22.02
CA ARG A 287 -1.80 1.68 23.19
C ARG A 287 -1.91 3.14 23.62
N ASP A 288 -2.96 3.46 24.38
CA ASP A 288 -3.22 4.83 24.88
C ASP A 288 -2.06 5.41 25.70
N ASN A 289 -1.27 4.55 26.36
CA ASN A 289 -0.09 4.94 27.10
C ASN A 289 1.16 5.16 26.23
N GLY A 290 1.03 5.12 24.90
CA GLY A 290 2.10 5.29 23.93
C GLY A 290 3.02 4.09 23.74
N THR A 291 2.75 2.95 24.40
CA THR A 291 3.52 1.71 24.21
C THR A 291 2.95 0.87 23.07
N ILE A 292 3.80 0.05 22.44
CA ILE A 292 3.37 -0.88 21.40
C ILE A 292 2.91 -2.18 22.07
N GLY A 293 1.66 -2.57 21.83
CA GLY A 293 1.08 -3.82 22.26
C GLY A 293 0.89 -4.80 21.12
N ILE A 294 0.70 -6.08 21.47
CA ILE A 294 0.28 -7.14 20.54
C ILE A 294 -1.15 -7.56 20.89
N SER A 295 -2.03 -7.61 19.90
CA SER A 295 -3.41 -8.06 20.00
C SER A 295 -3.70 -9.11 18.93
N ARG A 296 -4.08 -10.32 19.36
CA ARG A 296 -4.46 -11.42 18.45
C ARG A 296 -5.79 -11.18 17.74
N ASN A 297 -6.68 -10.37 18.33
CA ASN A 297 -8.00 -10.07 17.78
C ASN A 297 -8.01 -8.85 16.85
N LEU A 298 -6.91 -8.09 16.79
CA LEU A 298 -6.80 -6.92 15.92
C LEU A 298 -7.13 -7.20 14.45
N PRO A 299 -6.74 -8.34 13.84
CA PRO A 299 -7.09 -8.62 12.45
C PRO A 299 -8.60 -8.82 12.24
N ALA A 300 -9.29 -9.40 13.23
CA ALA A 300 -10.73 -9.55 13.21
C ALA A 300 -11.43 -8.19 13.29
N LEU A 301 -11.05 -7.37 14.28
CA LEU A 301 -11.54 -5.99 14.41
C LEU A 301 -11.35 -5.20 13.12
N ASN A 302 -10.13 -5.20 12.58
CA ASN A 302 -9.81 -4.50 11.33
C ASN A 302 -10.65 -5.00 10.15
N SER A 303 -10.96 -6.30 10.08
CA SER A 303 -11.78 -6.84 9.00
C SER A 303 -13.20 -6.29 9.04
N SER A 304 -13.79 -6.18 10.22
CA SER A 304 -15.13 -5.60 10.40
C SER A 304 -15.12 -4.11 10.05
N GLU A 305 -14.11 -3.37 10.51
CA GLU A 305 -13.97 -1.94 10.20
C GLU A 305 -13.75 -1.70 8.70
N SER A 306 -12.87 -2.48 8.07
CA SER A 306 -12.61 -2.40 6.64
C SER A 306 -13.87 -2.71 5.82
N LEU A 307 -14.72 -3.62 6.28
CA LEU A 307 -16.02 -3.88 5.64
C LEU A 307 -16.94 -2.65 5.69
N LEU A 308 -17.03 -1.98 6.85
CA LEU A 308 -17.82 -0.76 6.99
C LEU A 308 -17.23 0.39 6.16
N GLU A 309 -15.90 0.53 6.14
CA GLU A 309 -15.18 1.51 5.32
C GLU A 309 -15.42 1.30 3.83
N MET A 310 -15.42 0.06 3.34
CA MET A 310 -15.75 -0.25 1.94
C MET A 310 -17.15 0.23 1.58
N ILE A 311 -18.13 -0.05 2.44
CA ILE A 311 -19.52 0.37 2.22
C ILE A 311 -19.63 1.89 2.22
N SER A 312 -18.94 2.56 3.13
CA SER A 312 -18.89 4.02 3.19
C SER A 312 -18.25 4.61 1.92
N ASP A 313 -17.11 4.08 1.47
CA ASP A 313 -16.39 4.56 0.28
C ASP A 313 -17.20 4.35 -1.00
N ASP A 314 -17.77 3.15 -1.19
CA ASP A 314 -18.61 2.82 -2.33
C ASP A 314 -19.83 3.75 -2.42
N LYS A 315 -20.48 4.03 -1.29
CA LYS A 315 -21.60 4.98 -1.23
C LYS A 315 -21.16 6.41 -1.50
N LYS A 316 -20.09 6.85 -0.85
CA LYS A 316 -19.58 8.23 -0.93
C LYS A 316 -19.22 8.61 -2.37
N TYR A 317 -18.62 7.70 -3.10
CA TYR A 317 -18.10 7.94 -4.45
C TYR A 317 -18.89 7.25 -5.56
N GLN A 318 -20.11 6.77 -5.29
CA GLN A 318 -20.99 6.13 -6.27
C GLN A 318 -21.28 6.98 -7.52
N PHE A 319 -21.07 8.30 -7.44
CA PHE A 319 -21.29 9.23 -8.54
C PHE A 319 -20.13 9.26 -9.55
N ILE A 320 -18.98 8.66 -9.21
CA ILE A 320 -17.83 8.58 -10.12
C ILE A 320 -18.06 7.39 -11.05
N GLU A 321 -18.17 7.67 -12.34
CA GLU A 321 -18.35 6.63 -13.35
C GLU A 321 -17.16 5.66 -13.38
N ASN A 322 -17.44 4.37 -13.55
CA ASN A 322 -16.44 3.30 -13.60
C ASN A 322 -15.57 3.15 -12.34
N ARG A 323 -15.91 3.82 -11.22
CA ARG A 323 -15.22 3.56 -9.95
C ARG A 323 -15.45 2.12 -9.52
N ILE A 324 -14.39 1.49 -9.04
CA ILE A 324 -14.41 0.11 -8.57
C ILE A 324 -15.29 0.02 -7.32
N ASN A 325 -16.29 -0.86 -7.36
CA ASN A 325 -17.07 -1.19 -6.18
C ASN A 325 -16.26 -2.17 -5.31
N LYS A 326 -15.79 -1.70 -4.16
CA LYS A 326 -14.92 -2.45 -3.25
C LYS A 326 -15.62 -3.68 -2.68
N LEU A 327 -16.86 -3.53 -2.23
CA LEU A 327 -17.62 -4.63 -1.62
C LEU A 327 -17.83 -5.80 -2.59
N ASN A 328 -18.24 -5.51 -3.83
CA ASN A 328 -18.42 -6.52 -4.87
C ASN A 328 -17.08 -7.15 -5.30
N SER A 329 -16.02 -6.35 -5.35
CA SER A 329 -14.68 -6.84 -5.72
C SER A 329 -14.13 -7.83 -4.71
N VAL A 330 -14.24 -7.53 -3.41
CA VAL A 330 -13.82 -8.45 -2.36
C VAL A 330 -14.71 -9.68 -2.30
N ASP A 331 -16.03 -9.54 -2.45
CA ASP A 331 -16.98 -10.66 -2.43
C ASP A 331 -16.71 -11.63 -3.59
N SER A 332 -16.55 -11.12 -4.81
CA SER A 332 -16.24 -11.94 -5.99
C SER A 332 -14.91 -12.68 -5.83
N ALA A 333 -13.89 -12.01 -5.30
CA ALA A 333 -12.59 -12.61 -5.09
C ALA A 333 -12.65 -13.70 -4.00
N LEU A 334 -13.26 -13.41 -2.86
CA LEU A 334 -13.38 -14.36 -1.74
C LEU A 334 -14.22 -15.59 -2.12
N LYS A 335 -15.32 -15.45 -2.87
CA LYS A 335 -16.13 -16.58 -3.36
C LYS A 335 -15.34 -17.56 -4.23
N SER A 336 -14.21 -17.12 -4.78
CA SER A 336 -13.31 -17.99 -5.55
C SER A 336 -12.34 -18.80 -4.68
N ALA A 337 -12.23 -18.49 -3.39
CA ALA A 337 -11.34 -19.15 -2.43
C ALA A 337 -12.11 -19.88 -1.32
N ILE A 338 -13.26 -19.35 -0.89
CA ILE A 338 -14.12 -19.93 0.15
C ILE A 338 -15.56 -20.06 -0.36
N SER A 339 -16.24 -21.14 0.02
CA SER A 339 -17.64 -21.37 -0.36
C SER A 339 -18.58 -20.75 0.67
N TYR A 340 -19.26 -19.66 0.30
CA TYR A 340 -20.28 -18.98 1.12
C TYR A 340 -21.28 -18.22 0.25
N ASP A 341 -22.43 -17.87 0.82
CA ASP A 341 -23.50 -17.14 0.13
C ASP A 341 -23.37 -15.62 0.35
N TYR A 342 -23.23 -15.21 1.62
CA TYR A 342 -23.04 -13.83 2.05
C TYR A 342 -22.23 -13.74 3.35
N CYS A 343 -21.72 -12.55 3.66
CA CYS A 343 -21.04 -12.25 4.92
C CYS A 343 -21.92 -11.39 5.84
N VAL A 344 -21.64 -11.50 7.14
CA VAL A 344 -22.40 -10.84 8.21
C VAL A 344 -21.46 -10.30 9.28
N LEU A 345 -21.95 -9.31 10.04
CA LEU A 345 -21.35 -8.85 11.30
C LEU A 345 -22.29 -9.20 12.45
N ARG A 346 -21.75 -9.67 13.58
CA ARG A 346 -22.55 -10.02 14.75
C ARG A 346 -23.03 -8.77 15.49
N LEU A 347 -24.27 -8.78 15.96
CA LEU A 347 -24.83 -7.73 16.81
C LEU A 347 -24.52 -8.04 18.28
N SER A 348 -24.40 -6.98 19.10
CA SER A 348 -24.27 -7.15 20.55
C SER A 348 -25.52 -7.83 21.13
N PRO A 349 -25.38 -8.81 22.04
CA PRO A 349 -26.52 -9.45 22.72
C PRO A 349 -27.42 -8.46 23.47
N GLU A 350 -26.83 -7.36 23.95
CA GLU A 350 -27.53 -6.28 24.66
C GLU A 350 -28.25 -5.32 23.70
N ASP A 351 -28.03 -5.45 22.39
CA ASP A 351 -28.59 -4.58 21.38
C ASP A 351 -30.09 -4.87 21.16
N ASN A 352 -30.91 -3.89 21.51
CA ASN A 352 -32.36 -3.88 21.35
C ASN A 352 -32.80 -3.05 20.13
N SER A 353 -31.93 -2.89 19.13
CA SER A 353 -32.15 -2.03 17.96
C SER A 353 -33.33 -2.47 17.11
N SER A 354 -34.53 -2.10 17.55
CA SER A 354 -35.79 -2.33 16.85
C SER A 354 -35.81 -1.68 15.47
N TYR A 355 -35.01 -0.62 15.28
CA TYR A 355 -34.86 0.09 14.01
C TYR A 355 -34.21 -0.76 12.91
N LEU A 356 -33.45 -1.79 13.25
CA LEU A 356 -32.88 -2.73 12.26
C LEU A 356 -33.95 -3.67 11.70
N GLY A 357 -35.06 -3.90 12.41
CA GLY A 357 -36.24 -4.59 11.91
C GLY A 357 -35.95 -5.90 11.15
N THR A 358 -36.32 -5.93 9.86
CA THR A 358 -36.16 -7.10 8.96
C THR A 358 -34.78 -7.23 8.34
N ASP A 359 -33.83 -6.35 8.67
CA ASP A 359 -32.46 -6.42 8.15
C ASP A 359 -31.59 -7.45 8.91
N ILE A 360 -32.05 -7.94 10.06
CA ILE A 360 -31.33 -8.90 10.90
C ILE A 360 -31.61 -10.33 10.43
N VAL A 361 -30.58 -11.19 10.49
CA VAL A 361 -30.71 -12.65 10.40
C VAL A 361 -30.36 -13.29 11.74
N ILE A 362 -31.07 -14.36 12.10
CA ILE A 362 -30.83 -15.13 13.32
C ILE A 362 -30.26 -16.49 12.92
N ILE A 363 -29.09 -16.83 13.45
CA ILE A 363 -28.40 -18.10 13.21
C ILE A 363 -27.92 -18.62 14.57
N ASP A 364 -28.30 -19.83 14.95
CA ASP A 364 -27.93 -20.45 16.23
C ASP A 364 -28.20 -19.54 17.45
N ASP A 365 -29.41 -18.96 17.51
CA ASP A 365 -29.89 -18.02 18.55
C ASP A 365 -29.13 -16.69 18.66
N GLU A 366 -28.21 -16.43 17.73
CA GLU A 366 -27.42 -15.20 17.66
C GLU A 366 -27.91 -14.28 16.53
N LYS A 367 -27.82 -12.96 16.75
CA LYS A 367 -28.28 -11.95 15.79
C LYS A 367 -27.11 -11.44 14.95
N TYR A 368 -27.32 -11.35 13.65
CA TYR A 368 -26.34 -10.85 12.70
C TYR A 368 -26.95 -9.85 11.72
N LEU A 369 -26.12 -8.92 11.25
CA LEU A 369 -26.47 -7.96 10.21
C LEU A 369 -25.69 -8.31 8.92
N PRO A 370 -26.37 -8.78 7.85
CA PRO A 370 -25.72 -9.06 6.58
C PRO A 370 -25.12 -7.82 5.92
N ALA A 371 -23.94 -7.95 5.32
CA ALA A 371 -23.25 -6.84 4.67
C ALA A 371 -24.12 -6.15 3.59
N VAL A 372 -24.90 -6.94 2.85
CA VAL A 372 -25.86 -6.44 1.84
C VAL A 372 -26.95 -5.54 2.46
N ASN A 373 -27.31 -5.77 3.72
CA ASN A 373 -28.28 -4.94 4.43
C ASN A 373 -27.60 -3.72 5.05
N ILE A 374 -26.34 -3.84 5.49
CA ILE A 374 -25.53 -2.70 5.98
C ILE A 374 -25.47 -1.57 4.94
N VAL A 375 -25.42 -1.89 3.63
CA VAL A 375 -25.44 -0.90 2.55
C VAL A 375 -26.62 0.08 2.64
N LYS A 376 -27.79 -0.37 3.13
CA LYS A 376 -28.97 0.49 3.34
C LYS A 376 -28.73 1.58 4.39
N TRP A 377 -27.78 1.33 5.30
CA TRP A 377 -27.41 2.18 6.42
C TRP A 377 -26.11 2.97 6.17
N ALA A 378 -25.62 3.01 4.92
CA ALA A 378 -24.34 3.65 4.58
C ALA A 378 -24.25 5.14 4.98
N ASP A 379 -25.38 5.87 4.97
CA ASP A 379 -25.45 7.28 5.39
C ASP A 379 -25.48 7.45 6.93
N HIS A 380 -25.62 6.34 7.69
CA HIS A 380 -25.77 6.30 9.14
C HIS A 380 -24.91 5.20 9.79
N LEU A 381 -23.74 4.91 9.22
CA LEU A 381 -22.88 3.80 9.68
C LEU A 381 -22.47 3.95 11.15
N ASP A 382 -22.29 5.16 11.65
CA ASP A 382 -21.93 5.40 13.05
C ASP A 382 -22.99 4.89 14.05
N LEU A 383 -24.27 4.89 13.65
CA LEU A 383 -25.35 4.35 14.49
C LEU A 383 -25.23 2.84 14.63
N ILE A 384 -25.10 2.13 13.50
CA ILE A 384 -25.00 0.67 13.51
C ILE A 384 -23.66 0.18 14.09
N ARG A 385 -22.58 0.96 13.94
CA ARG A 385 -21.23 0.57 14.38
C ARG A 385 -21.19 0.25 15.87
N ASN A 386 -21.92 1.03 16.69
CA ASN A 386 -22.00 0.83 18.13
C ASN A 386 -22.82 -0.42 18.54
N SER A 387 -23.70 -0.90 17.65
CA SER A 387 -24.51 -2.10 17.86
C SER A 387 -23.80 -3.39 17.45
N LEU A 388 -22.64 -3.31 16.77
CA LEU A 388 -21.92 -4.45 16.22
C LEU A 388 -20.76 -4.91 17.11
N LEU A 389 -20.59 -6.22 17.26
CA LEU A 389 -19.43 -6.84 17.89
C LEU A 389 -18.28 -6.96 16.90
N LEU A 390 -17.63 -5.84 16.58
CA LEU A 390 -16.60 -5.77 15.55
C LEU A 390 -15.40 -6.70 15.81
N ASN A 391 -15.11 -7.01 17.07
CA ASN A 391 -14.03 -7.92 17.47
C ASN A 391 -14.24 -9.39 17.04
N ASP A 392 -15.47 -9.79 16.69
CA ASP A 392 -15.75 -11.14 16.18
C ASP A 392 -15.26 -11.28 14.72
N GLY A 393 -15.02 -10.17 14.03
CA GLY A 393 -14.61 -10.13 12.64
C GLY A 393 -15.76 -10.37 11.67
N VAL A 394 -15.43 -10.37 10.37
CA VAL A 394 -16.39 -10.71 9.31
C VAL A 394 -16.67 -12.22 9.34
N ILE A 395 -17.94 -12.59 9.43
CA ILE A 395 -18.42 -13.97 9.49
C ILE A 395 -19.07 -14.34 8.16
N PHE A 396 -18.91 -15.60 7.73
CA PHE A 396 -19.42 -16.10 6.46
C PHE A 396 -20.57 -17.08 6.70
N VAL A 397 -21.61 -16.98 5.88
CA VAL A 397 -22.83 -17.80 5.99
C VAL A 397 -23.05 -18.56 4.69
N LYS A 398 -23.38 -19.84 4.81
CA LYS A 398 -23.78 -20.71 3.69
C LYS A 398 -24.94 -21.59 4.08
N ASP A 399 -25.97 -21.68 3.24
CA ASP A 399 -27.15 -22.52 3.48
C ASP A 399 -27.80 -22.26 4.87
N GLY A 400 -27.77 -21.00 5.31
CA GLY A 400 -28.28 -20.56 6.62
C GLY A 400 -27.41 -20.94 7.83
N LYS A 401 -26.18 -21.42 7.64
CA LYS A 401 -25.25 -21.82 8.70
C LYS A 401 -23.93 -21.05 8.62
N ILE A 402 -23.27 -20.88 9.77
CA ILE A 402 -21.94 -20.27 9.84
C ILE A 402 -20.90 -21.19 9.18
N VAL A 403 -20.06 -20.62 8.32
CA VAL A 403 -18.93 -21.31 7.72
C VAL A 403 -17.75 -21.28 8.71
N HIS A 404 -17.36 -22.45 9.20
CA HIS A 404 -16.20 -22.58 10.07
C HIS A 404 -14.90 -22.61 9.25
N LEU A 405 -14.08 -21.57 9.39
CA LEU A 405 -12.76 -21.46 8.76
C LEU A 405 -11.66 -21.91 9.73
N SER A 406 -10.59 -22.52 9.21
CA SER A 406 -9.37 -22.73 9.99
C SER A 406 -8.74 -21.40 10.40
N SER A 407 -7.86 -21.39 11.40
CA SER A 407 -7.17 -20.16 11.85
C SER A 407 -6.41 -19.47 10.71
N GLY A 408 -5.71 -20.25 9.88
CA GLY A 408 -4.98 -19.76 8.70
C GLY A 408 -5.92 -19.19 7.64
N GLN A 409 -7.01 -19.90 7.30
CA GLN A 409 -8.01 -19.41 6.35
C GLN A 409 -8.68 -18.12 6.84
N ARG A 410 -9.00 -18.04 8.13
CA ARG A 410 -9.60 -16.84 8.72
C ARG A 410 -8.67 -15.63 8.65
N LEU A 411 -7.40 -15.80 9.03
CA LEU A 411 -6.40 -14.73 8.93
C LEU A 411 -6.25 -14.25 7.49
N PHE A 412 -6.13 -15.19 6.55
CA PHE A 412 -6.05 -14.94 5.11
C PHE A 412 -7.23 -14.11 4.58
N VAL A 413 -8.47 -14.48 4.95
CA VAL A 413 -9.67 -13.74 4.53
C VAL A 413 -9.71 -12.34 5.16
N TYR A 414 -9.27 -12.19 6.41
CA TYR A 414 -9.15 -10.87 7.03
C TYR A 414 -8.12 -9.99 6.31
N ILE A 415 -6.98 -10.55 5.87
CA ILE A 415 -6.02 -9.80 5.05
C ILE A 415 -6.69 -9.29 3.77
N ALA A 416 -7.42 -10.14 3.06
CA ALA A 416 -8.11 -9.76 1.83
C ALA A 416 -9.09 -8.60 2.05
N ILE A 417 -9.92 -8.69 3.09
CA ILE A 417 -10.89 -7.65 3.45
C ILE A 417 -10.19 -6.34 3.83
N ASN A 418 -9.15 -6.42 4.67
CA ASN A 418 -8.37 -5.28 5.12
C ASN A 418 -7.68 -4.55 3.97
N VAL A 419 -7.01 -5.32 3.09
CA VAL A 419 -6.33 -4.80 1.91
C VAL A 419 -7.32 -4.06 1.02
N VAL A 420 -8.48 -4.65 0.68
CA VAL A 420 -9.47 -3.99 -0.19
C VAL A 420 -10.09 -2.77 0.47
N GLY A 421 -10.40 -2.83 1.77
CA GLY A 421 -10.92 -1.67 2.51
C GLY A 421 -10.01 -0.45 2.40
N ALA A 422 -8.72 -0.66 2.65
CA ALA A 422 -7.74 0.41 2.57
C ALA A 422 -7.36 0.83 1.15
N MET A 423 -7.44 -0.06 0.16
CA MET A 423 -6.90 0.14 -1.19
C MET A 423 -7.63 1.26 -1.97
N LYS A 424 -6.85 2.02 -2.74
CA LYS A 424 -7.26 2.90 -3.84
C LYS A 424 -6.71 2.35 -5.17
N GLU A 425 -7.11 2.91 -6.30
CA GLU A 425 -6.44 2.60 -7.58
C GLU A 425 -4.94 2.90 -7.51
N ASN A 426 -4.10 2.03 -8.07
CA ASN A 426 -2.64 2.10 -8.00
C ASN A 426 -2.07 2.14 -6.58
N SER A 427 -2.63 1.34 -5.67
CA SER A 427 -2.01 1.10 -4.36
C SER A 427 -0.87 0.11 -4.46
N LEU A 428 0.12 0.26 -3.58
CA LEU A 428 1.16 -0.73 -3.37
C LEU A 428 0.88 -1.50 -2.08
N ILE A 429 0.67 -2.80 -2.21
CA ILE A 429 0.46 -3.70 -1.08
C ILE A 429 1.79 -4.31 -0.70
N VAL A 430 2.26 -4.04 0.50
CA VAL A 430 3.50 -4.58 1.04
C VAL A 430 3.14 -5.65 2.06
N ILE A 431 3.66 -6.85 1.93
CA ILE A 431 3.33 -7.97 2.81
C ILE A 431 4.59 -8.63 3.30
N ASP A 432 4.71 -8.72 4.62
CA ASP A 432 5.86 -9.30 5.29
C ASP A 432 5.49 -10.68 5.87
N GLU A 433 6.25 -11.68 5.45
CA GLU A 433 6.12 -13.10 5.81
C GLU A 433 4.66 -13.60 5.77
N PRO A 434 3.95 -13.52 4.62
CA PRO A 434 2.57 -13.99 4.49
C PRO A 434 2.38 -15.48 4.81
N GLU A 435 3.45 -16.27 4.68
CA GLU A 435 3.49 -17.70 5.01
C GLU A 435 3.43 -18.00 6.51
N LEU A 436 3.66 -17.00 7.37
CA LEU A 436 3.44 -17.16 8.80
C LEU A 436 1.99 -17.58 9.02
N PHE A 437 1.78 -18.78 9.57
CA PHE A 437 0.48 -19.39 9.85
C PHE A 437 -0.29 -19.95 8.64
N LEU A 438 0.31 -20.02 7.44
CA LEU A 438 -0.29 -20.65 6.27
C LEU A 438 0.37 -21.99 5.93
N HIS A 439 -0.45 -22.99 5.59
CA HIS A 439 0.04 -24.21 4.96
C HIS A 439 0.41 -23.89 3.49
N PRO A 440 1.42 -24.55 2.87
CA PRO A 440 1.86 -24.25 1.50
C PRO A 440 0.74 -24.17 0.45
N ASN A 441 -0.29 -25.02 0.54
CA ASN A 441 -1.46 -24.95 -0.35
C ASN A 441 -2.22 -23.62 -0.22
N LEU A 442 -2.40 -23.12 1.01
CA LEU A 442 -3.05 -21.84 1.29
C LEU A 442 -2.21 -20.66 0.83
N GLU A 443 -0.88 -20.78 0.79
CA GLU A 443 -0.01 -19.74 0.22
C GLU A 443 -0.25 -19.54 -1.28
N ILE A 444 -0.39 -20.64 -2.03
CA ILE A 444 -0.69 -20.59 -3.47
C ILE A 444 -2.09 -19.99 -3.70
N GLU A 445 -3.09 -20.42 -2.92
CA GLU A 445 -4.43 -19.84 -2.95
C GLU A 445 -4.39 -18.34 -2.61
N PHE A 446 -3.56 -17.94 -1.65
CA PHE A 446 -3.38 -16.54 -1.28
C PHE A 446 -2.80 -15.71 -2.41
N ILE A 447 -1.76 -16.18 -3.10
CA ILE A 447 -1.22 -15.48 -4.27
C ILE A 447 -2.27 -15.37 -5.38
N GLY A 448 -3.04 -16.43 -5.61
CA GLY A 448 -4.15 -16.42 -6.56
C GLY A 448 -5.22 -15.38 -6.20
N LEU A 449 -5.63 -15.32 -4.93
CA LEU A 449 -6.59 -14.33 -4.45
C LEU A 449 -6.02 -12.91 -4.56
N LEU A 450 -4.79 -12.70 -4.09
CA LEU A 450 -4.13 -11.40 -4.12
C LEU A 450 -4.07 -10.85 -5.55
N LYS A 451 -3.69 -11.66 -6.54
CA LYS A 451 -3.73 -11.26 -7.97
C LYS A 451 -5.13 -10.83 -8.43
N LYS A 452 -6.18 -11.56 -8.01
CA LYS A 452 -7.58 -11.18 -8.33
C LYS A 452 -8.00 -9.88 -7.67
N LEU A 453 -7.54 -9.61 -6.44
CA LEU A 453 -7.83 -8.38 -5.72
C LEU A 453 -7.08 -7.17 -6.29
N LEU A 454 -5.82 -7.34 -6.67
CA LEU A 454 -4.98 -6.26 -7.20
C LEU A 454 -5.44 -5.77 -8.58
N LYS A 455 -5.91 -6.69 -9.44
CA LYS A 455 -6.18 -6.43 -10.86
C LYS A 455 -7.22 -5.31 -11.11
N PRO A 456 -8.43 -5.32 -10.49
CA PRO A 456 -9.41 -4.26 -10.71
C PRO A 456 -8.85 -2.87 -10.36
N PHE A 457 -8.04 -2.78 -9.31
CA PHE A 457 -7.48 -1.54 -8.79
C PHE A 457 -6.19 -1.12 -9.50
N ARG A 458 -5.67 -1.90 -10.45
CA ARG A 458 -4.33 -1.70 -11.05
C ARG A 458 -3.25 -1.51 -9.97
N SER A 459 -3.46 -2.17 -8.85
CA SER A 459 -2.57 -2.17 -7.70
C SER A 459 -1.51 -3.25 -7.89
N LYS A 460 -0.40 -3.14 -7.17
CA LYS A 460 0.70 -4.09 -7.25
C LYS A 460 1.13 -4.49 -5.84
N ALA A 461 1.95 -5.53 -5.71
CA ALA A 461 2.45 -5.96 -4.41
C ALA A 461 3.96 -6.22 -4.37
N ILE A 462 4.53 -6.06 -3.17
CA ILE A 462 5.88 -6.49 -2.82
C ILE A 462 5.77 -7.39 -1.59
N LEU A 463 6.27 -8.61 -1.70
CA LEU A 463 6.23 -9.61 -0.64
C LEU A 463 7.65 -9.87 -0.13
N ALA A 464 7.88 -9.78 1.17
CA ALA A 464 9.04 -10.40 1.79
C ALA A 464 8.64 -11.79 2.29
N THR A 465 9.37 -12.83 1.91
CA THR A 465 9.01 -14.21 2.22
C THR A 465 10.23 -15.11 2.36
N HIS A 466 10.06 -16.24 3.02
CA HIS A 466 10.93 -17.41 2.93
C HIS A 466 10.28 -18.56 2.14
N SER A 467 9.04 -18.38 1.67
CA SER A 467 8.30 -19.40 0.93
C SER A 467 8.79 -19.54 -0.51
N LEU A 468 9.23 -20.76 -0.82
CA LEU A 468 9.54 -21.19 -2.17
C LEU A 468 8.27 -21.39 -3.00
N SER A 469 7.14 -21.75 -2.38
CA SER A 469 5.85 -21.91 -3.03
C SER A 469 5.38 -20.57 -3.60
N ILE A 470 5.50 -19.49 -2.83
CA ILE A 470 5.19 -18.14 -3.28
C ILE A 470 6.15 -17.70 -4.40
N THR A 471 7.45 -17.93 -4.23
CA THR A 471 8.47 -17.54 -5.21
C THR A 471 8.25 -18.21 -6.57
N ARG A 472 7.76 -19.46 -6.58
CA ARG A 472 7.40 -20.19 -7.80
C ARG A 472 6.25 -19.57 -8.58
N GLU A 473 5.37 -18.79 -7.94
CA GLU A 473 4.21 -18.17 -8.57
C GLU A 473 4.50 -16.78 -9.18
N VAL A 474 5.77 -16.37 -9.18
CA VAL A 474 6.24 -15.04 -9.60
C VAL A 474 7.33 -15.16 -10.67
N PRO A 475 7.28 -14.34 -11.75
CA PRO A 475 8.34 -14.27 -12.74
C PRO A 475 9.71 -13.90 -12.17
N SER A 476 10.77 -14.51 -12.71
CA SER A 476 12.16 -14.34 -12.26
C SER A 476 12.62 -12.88 -12.18
N LYS A 477 12.18 -12.02 -13.11
CA LYS A 477 12.52 -10.58 -13.09
C LYS A 477 11.90 -9.81 -11.92
N CYS A 478 10.90 -10.38 -11.27
CA CYS A 478 10.22 -9.83 -10.10
C CYS A 478 10.70 -10.51 -8.80
N VAL A 479 11.69 -11.41 -8.85
CA VAL A 479 12.27 -12.08 -7.68
C VAL A 479 13.63 -11.47 -7.35
N HIS A 480 13.80 -11.07 -6.09
CA HIS A 480 14.98 -10.39 -5.55
C HIS A 480 15.57 -11.25 -4.42
N ILE A 481 16.70 -11.93 -4.68
CA ILE A 481 17.33 -12.83 -3.72
C ILE A 481 18.35 -12.07 -2.88
N PHE A 482 18.13 -12.06 -1.58
CA PHE A 482 19.01 -11.46 -0.59
C PHE A 482 19.97 -12.51 -0.06
N ARG A 483 21.28 -12.23 -0.14
CA ARG A 483 22.34 -13.11 0.37
C ARG A 483 23.52 -12.31 0.88
N TYR A 484 24.28 -12.85 1.83
CA TYR A 484 25.57 -12.27 2.21
C TYR A 484 26.68 -12.87 1.35
N ASN A 485 27.58 -12.02 0.87
CA ASN A 485 28.84 -12.40 0.26
C ASN A 485 29.94 -11.50 0.84
N ASP A 486 30.97 -12.09 1.46
CA ASP A 486 32.05 -11.35 2.14
C ASP A 486 31.54 -10.22 3.06
N ASP A 487 30.58 -10.53 3.93
CA ASP A 487 29.90 -9.59 4.86
C ASP A 487 29.13 -8.43 4.18
N LYS A 488 28.91 -8.49 2.87
CA LYS A 488 28.10 -7.52 2.11
C LYS A 488 26.78 -8.16 1.71
N LEU A 489 25.69 -7.45 1.96
CA LEU A 489 24.38 -7.83 1.46
C LEU A 489 24.35 -7.64 -0.05
N GLU A 490 24.27 -8.72 -0.80
CA GLU A 490 24.02 -8.73 -2.24
C GLU A 490 22.55 -9.01 -2.52
N ILE A 491 22.04 -8.37 -3.58
CA ILE A 491 20.68 -8.55 -4.08
C ILE A 491 20.78 -8.96 -5.53
N VAL A 492 20.40 -10.21 -5.82
CA VAL A 492 20.60 -10.81 -7.14
C VAL A 492 19.29 -11.39 -7.69
N PRO A 493 19.04 -11.27 -9.00
CA PRO A 493 17.94 -11.99 -9.62
C PRO A 493 18.27 -13.49 -9.73
N PRO A 494 17.26 -14.37 -9.80
CA PRO A 494 17.46 -15.76 -10.20
C PRO A 494 18.00 -15.84 -11.65
N PRO A 495 18.98 -16.71 -11.95
CA PRO A 495 19.50 -16.90 -13.30
C PRO A 495 18.63 -17.84 -14.16
N PHE A 496 17.44 -18.19 -13.68
CA PHE A 496 16.48 -19.06 -14.34
C PHE A 496 15.05 -18.60 -14.02
N GLU A 497 14.09 -19.02 -14.84
CA GLU A 497 12.69 -18.69 -14.61
C GLU A 497 12.15 -19.39 -13.35
N THR A 498 11.57 -18.61 -12.44
CA THR A 498 10.94 -19.07 -11.20
C THR A 498 9.47 -19.37 -11.42
N PHE A 499 8.80 -18.69 -12.35
CA PHE A 499 7.38 -18.86 -12.65
C PHE A 499 7.07 -20.28 -13.14
N GLY A 500 6.36 -21.05 -12.34
CA GLY A 500 6.11 -22.48 -12.58
C GLY A 500 7.34 -23.38 -12.41
N GLY A 501 8.47 -22.82 -11.94
CA GLY A 501 9.76 -23.47 -11.83
C GLY A 501 9.83 -24.59 -10.79
N ASN A 502 10.96 -25.31 -10.77
CA ASN A 502 11.21 -26.40 -9.83
C ASN A 502 11.61 -25.85 -8.45
N VAL A 503 10.86 -26.21 -7.41
CA VAL A 503 11.05 -25.73 -6.03
C VAL A 503 12.43 -26.11 -5.47
N GLN A 504 12.92 -27.32 -5.73
CA GLN A 504 14.24 -27.76 -5.27
C GLN A 504 15.35 -26.91 -5.90
N ARG A 505 15.24 -26.58 -7.20
CA ARG A 505 16.20 -25.69 -7.87
C ARG A 505 16.20 -24.29 -7.28
N ILE A 506 15.02 -23.73 -6.99
CA ILE A 506 14.88 -22.43 -6.31
C ILE A 506 15.53 -22.53 -4.92
N SER A 507 15.19 -23.56 -4.15
CA SER A 507 15.74 -23.82 -2.82
C SER A 507 17.27 -23.86 -2.81
N SER A 508 17.86 -24.69 -3.68
CA SER A 508 19.32 -24.83 -3.75
C SER A 508 20.02 -23.55 -4.18
N TYR A 509 19.37 -22.68 -4.95
CA TYR A 509 19.98 -21.41 -5.35
C TYR A 509 19.84 -20.32 -4.28
N VAL A 510 18.70 -20.27 -3.58
CA VAL A 510 18.40 -19.26 -2.54
C VAL A 510 19.08 -19.60 -1.21
N PHE A 511 19.03 -20.87 -0.80
CA PHE A 511 19.45 -21.33 0.53
C PHE A 511 20.59 -22.35 0.48
N GLY A 512 21.08 -22.71 -0.71
CA GLY A 512 22.17 -23.67 -0.86
C GLY A 512 23.49 -23.08 -0.37
N ASP A 513 23.69 -23.15 0.92
CA ASP A 513 24.90 -22.69 1.56
C ASP A 513 25.98 -23.78 1.48
N LYS A 514 27.13 -23.44 0.89
CA LYS A 514 28.32 -24.32 0.87
C LYS A 514 29.08 -24.27 2.20
N SER A 515 28.76 -23.31 3.08
CA SER A 515 29.57 -22.96 4.24
C SER A 515 29.08 -23.59 5.56
N ILE A 516 27.85 -24.11 5.62
CA ILE A 516 27.30 -24.74 6.81
C ILE A 516 27.50 -26.25 6.70
N SER A 517 28.37 -26.78 7.54
CA SER A 517 28.50 -28.21 7.79
C SER A 517 27.15 -28.74 8.28
N LYS A 518 26.56 -29.70 7.54
CA LYS A 518 25.27 -30.26 7.92
C LYS A 518 25.49 -31.28 9.04
N PRO A 519 24.62 -31.36 10.07
CA PRO A 519 24.81 -32.32 11.16
C PRO A 519 24.97 -33.77 10.70
N PHE A 520 24.31 -34.15 9.59
CA PHE A 520 24.49 -35.47 8.99
C PHE A 520 25.85 -35.63 8.29
N ASP A 521 26.40 -34.56 7.70
CA ASP A 521 27.75 -34.59 7.10
C ASP A 521 28.79 -34.82 8.20
N GLU A 522 28.66 -34.14 9.35
CA GLU A 522 29.54 -34.35 10.52
C GLU A 522 29.42 -35.77 11.08
N TRP A 523 28.19 -36.27 11.20
CA TRP A 523 27.95 -37.63 11.66
C TRP A 523 28.58 -38.66 10.72
N LEU A 524 28.42 -38.50 9.40
CA LEU A 524 29.04 -39.37 8.40
C LEU A 524 30.56 -39.31 8.47
N GLU A 525 31.14 -38.11 8.66
CA GLU A 525 32.58 -37.95 8.84
C GLU A 525 33.08 -38.65 10.11
N MET A 526 32.37 -38.54 11.24
CA MET A 526 32.69 -39.26 12.47
C MET A 526 32.63 -40.78 12.28
N GLN A 527 31.57 -41.31 11.68
CA GLN A 527 31.44 -42.74 11.41
C GLN A 527 32.56 -43.25 10.48
N LEU A 528 32.94 -42.47 9.46
CA LEU A 528 34.02 -42.81 8.54
C LEU A 528 35.41 -42.68 9.17
N GLN A 529 35.59 -41.87 10.21
CA GLN A 529 36.83 -41.84 11.01
C GLN A 529 36.97 -43.10 11.89
N ASP A 530 35.85 -43.58 12.45
CA ASP A 530 35.83 -44.77 13.31
C ASP A 530 35.93 -46.07 12.51
N ILE A 531 35.08 -46.23 11.49
CA ILE A 531 34.96 -47.47 10.71
C ILE A 531 36.06 -47.56 9.64
N LYS A 532 36.52 -46.41 9.12
CA LYS A 532 37.56 -46.26 8.08
C LYS A 532 37.31 -47.00 6.77
N ASP A 533 36.10 -47.51 6.58
CA ASP A 533 35.68 -48.26 5.41
C ASP A 533 34.27 -47.81 4.99
N PRO A 534 34.15 -47.11 3.84
CA PRO A 534 32.87 -46.64 3.33
C PRO A 534 31.90 -47.76 2.98
N GLU A 535 32.40 -48.88 2.43
CA GLU A 535 31.58 -50.02 2.02
C GLU A 535 31.01 -50.72 3.26
N LYS A 536 31.86 -50.90 4.28
CA LYS A 536 31.43 -51.46 5.57
C LYS A 536 30.40 -50.58 6.28
N LEU A 537 30.55 -49.25 6.23
CA LEU A 537 29.54 -48.34 6.78
C LEU A 537 28.20 -48.48 6.04
N ILE A 538 28.22 -48.59 4.71
CA ILE A 538 27.01 -48.84 3.90
C ILE A 538 26.35 -50.16 4.30
N GLU A 539 27.13 -51.24 4.46
CA GLU A 539 26.61 -52.54 4.92
C GLU A 539 26.03 -52.48 6.33
N MET A 540 26.69 -51.78 7.26
CA MET A 540 26.22 -51.63 8.64
C MET A 540 24.89 -50.88 8.72
N LEU A 541 24.63 -49.96 7.80
CA LEU A 541 23.40 -49.17 7.74
C LEU A 541 22.23 -49.93 7.12
N ASN A 542 22.50 -50.89 6.23
CA ASN A 542 21.51 -51.79 5.62
C ASN A 542 20.22 -51.08 5.14
N GLU A 543 19.09 -51.23 5.85
CA GLU A 543 17.79 -50.63 5.47
C GLU A 543 17.65 -49.15 5.87
N GLU A 544 18.57 -48.61 6.68
CA GLU A 544 18.57 -47.23 7.16
C GLU A 544 19.36 -46.27 6.25
N ILE A 545 19.58 -46.63 4.98
CA ILE A 545 20.37 -45.86 4.01
C ILE A 545 19.55 -45.47 2.77
N ASN A 546 19.82 -44.29 2.23
CA ASN A 546 19.27 -43.83 0.95
C ASN A 546 20.39 -43.57 -0.08
N GLU A 547 20.01 -43.40 -1.35
CA GLU A 547 20.96 -43.20 -2.46
C GLU A 547 21.87 -41.97 -2.26
N GLU A 548 21.33 -40.87 -1.72
CA GLU A 548 22.10 -39.66 -1.44
C GLU A 548 23.19 -39.91 -0.38
N MET A 549 22.86 -40.69 0.64
CA MET A 549 23.78 -41.04 1.72
C MET A 549 24.86 -42.01 1.24
N ILE A 550 24.52 -42.98 0.37
CA ILE A 550 25.52 -43.84 -0.30
C ILE A 550 26.50 -43.00 -1.09
N MET A 551 26.00 -42.10 -1.95
CA MET A 551 26.86 -41.21 -2.75
C MET A 551 27.76 -40.35 -1.87
N LYS A 552 27.23 -39.83 -0.75
CA LYS A 552 27.99 -38.99 0.17
C LYS A 552 29.05 -39.80 0.94
N ILE A 553 28.71 -40.99 1.45
CA ILE A 553 29.65 -41.92 2.11
C ILE A 553 30.81 -42.26 1.17
N MET A 554 30.50 -42.63 -0.07
CA MET A 554 31.52 -42.94 -1.08
C MET A 554 32.39 -41.72 -1.42
N SER A 555 31.78 -40.54 -1.54
CA SER A 555 32.51 -39.28 -1.79
C SER A 555 33.44 -38.90 -0.62
N LEU A 556 32.97 -39.01 0.62
CA LEU A 556 33.77 -38.72 1.82
C LEU A 556 34.87 -39.78 2.02
N GLY A 557 34.55 -41.05 1.76
CA GLY A 557 35.52 -42.15 1.74
C GLY A 557 36.69 -41.90 0.81
N LYS A 558 36.43 -41.48 -0.43
CA LYS A 558 37.48 -41.08 -1.38
C LYS A 558 38.33 -39.92 -0.88
N LYS A 559 37.70 -38.93 -0.22
CA LYS A 559 38.38 -37.75 0.33
C LYS A 559 39.32 -38.09 1.49
N TYR A 560 38.93 -39.00 2.38
CA TYR A 560 39.69 -39.31 3.61
C TYR A 560 40.62 -40.52 3.50
N HIS A 561 40.30 -41.51 2.64
CA HIS A 561 40.97 -42.82 2.63
C HIS A 561 41.59 -43.22 1.29
N GLY A 562 41.56 -42.34 0.28
CA GLY A 562 42.45 -42.40 -0.89
C GLY A 562 42.51 -43.74 -1.64
N ARG A 563 41.36 -44.26 -2.07
CA ARG A 563 41.29 -45.29 -3.12
C ARG A 563 40.42 -44.85 -4.29
#